data_AF-A0AAE3EWC9-F1
#
_entry.id   AF-A0AAE3EWC9-F1
#
_cell.length_a   1.000
_cell.length_b   1.000
_cell.length_c   1.000
_cell.angle_alpha   90.00
_cell.angle_beta   90.00
_cell.angle_gamma   90.00
#
_symmetry.space_group_name_H-M   'P 1'
#
loop_
_entity.id
_entity.type
_entity.pdbx_description
1 polymer ?
#
loop_
_entity_poly.entity_id
_entity_poly.type
_entity_poly.pdbx_seq_one_letter_code
_entity_poly.pdbx_strand_id
1 'polypeptide(L)'
;MTLQDLDFLLLQTEKVKKEIYSLNYEKADVRHSFFCLFYTIVYDYYLGHISYTLSKLMSQERVFFHEQDTGFSTHFSRLTQIARIEIMEFGYFGTLNRNVILNGWTAFELSLSDIFNSVCSDSVKNKLIIDLNQKIIKATKDLSPEDKKIVITSLTKNAFIPLQRKFRSLVKKDIYQRDYKKDVKFLSFLNTYRNSMLHSNGIYYGNGFKYEFNDVKFEFIDQEMFRETNHYPYIYWDMTFELKSIFKALISCVNYDGLIEYKSKL
;
A
#
# COMPACT_ATOMS: atom_id res chain seq x y z
N MET A 1 4.75 -6.82 22.89
CA MET A 1 3.65 -7.61 22.31
C MET A 1 3.33 -8.80 23.22
N THR A 2 2.03 -9.07 23.38
CA THR A 2 1.42 -10.09 24.23
C THR A 2 0.88 -11.26 23.39
N LEU A 3 0.42 -12.35 24.02
CA LEU A 3 -0.29 -13.41 23.30
C LEU A 3 -1.64 -12.92 22.72
N GLN A 4 -2.33 -12.04 23.44
CA GLN A 4 -3.60 -11.45 22.99
C GLN A 4 -3.42 -10.64 21.70
N ASP A 5 -2.28 -9.98 21.54
CA ASP A 5 -1.90 -9.28 20.32
C ASP A 5 -1.76 -10.23 19.12
N LEU A 6 -1.11 -11.39 19.33
CA LEU A 6 -0.95 -12.40 18.29
C LEU A 6 -2.30 -13.04 17.92
N ASP A 7 -3.15 -13.32 18.90
CA ASP A 7 -4.50 -13.84 18.67
C ASP A 7 -5.35 -12.85 17.89
N PHE A 8 -5.23 -11.55 18.18
CA PHE A 8 -5.86 -10.50 17.42
C PHE A 8 -5.40 -10.51 15.95
N LEU A 9 -4.10 -10.54 15.70
CA LEU A 9 -3.55 -10.56 14.34
C LEU A 9 -4.02 -11.81 13.58
N LEU A 10 -3.97 -13.00 14.21
CA LEU A 10 -4.45 -14.25 13.63
C LEU A 10 -5.95 -14.18 13.29
N LEU A 11 -6.77 -13.64 14.19
CA LEU A 11 -8.19 -13.47 13.94
C LEU A 11 -8.45 -12.57 12.71
N GLN A 12 -7.66 -11.50 12.55
CA GLN A 12 -7.80 -10.59 11.41
C GLN A 12 -7.34 -11.24 10.09
N THR A 13 -6.24 -12.01 10.09
CA THR A 13 -5.81 -12.74 8.88
C THR A 13 -6.83 -13.78 8.46
N GLU A 14 -7.42 -14.52 9.40
CA GLU A 14 -8.50 -15.48 9.13
C GLU A 14 -9.78 -14.82 8.60
N LYS A 15 -10.12 -13.61 9.06
CA LYS A 15 -11.24 -12.83 8.47
C LYS A 15 -10.98 -12.49 7.00
N VAL A 16 -9.77 -12.05 6.66
CA VAL A 16 -9.39 -11.76 5.26
C VAL A 16 -9.46 -13.02 4.41
N LYS A 17 -8.95 -14.14 4.91
CA LYS A 17 -9.01 -15.43 4.24
C LYS A 17 -10.45 -15.86 3.93
N LYS A 18 -11.36 -15.73 4.90
CA LYS A 18 -12.80 -15.97 4.69
C LYS A 18 -13.41 -15.02 3.66
N GLU A 19 -13.02 -13.75 3.69
CA GLU A 19 -13.47 -12.74 2.71
C GLU A 19 -13.08 -13.14 1.29
N ILE A 20 -11.85 -13.61 1.06
CA ILE A 20 -11.40 -14.10 -0.26
C ILE A 20 -12.31 -15.21 -0.81
N TYR A 21 -12.64 -16.21 0.01
CA TYR A 21 -13.51 -17.31 -0.40
C TYR A 21 -14.95 -16.88 -0.72
N SER A 22 -15.37 -15.70 -0.26
CA SER A 22 -16.70 -15.13 -0.53
C SER A 22 -16.74 -14.20 -1.75
N LEU A 23 -15.60 -13.88 -2.35
CA LEU A 23 -15.54 -12.99 -3.51
C LEU A 23 -16.14 -13.67 -4.74
N ASN A 24 -17.10 -13.00 -5.37
CA ASN A 24 -17.68 -13.44 -6.64
C ASN A 24 -16.85 -12.93 -7.83
N TYR A 25 -15.56 -13.26 -7.84
CA TYR A 25 -14.63 -12.92 -8.91
C TYR A 25 -13.76 -14.13 -9.24
N GLU A 26 -13.38 -14.25 -10.51
CA GLU A 26 -12.45 -15.29 -10.93
C GLU A 26 -11.08 -15.10 -10.29
N LYS A 27 -10.33 -16.20 -10.14
CA LYS A 27 -9.00 -16.17 -9.48
C LYS A 27 -8.01 -15.25 -10.19
N ALA A 28 -8.09 -15.15 -11.52
CA ALA A 28 -7.22 -14.31 -12.34
C ALA A 28 -7.63 -12.82 -12.33
N ASP A 29 -8.78 -12.49 -11.77
CA ASP A 29 -9.27 -11.12 -11.72
C ASP A 29 -8.47 -10.31 -10.70
N VAL A 30 -8.12 -9.07 -11.04
CA VAL A 30 -7.41 -8.15 -10.16
C VAL A 30 -8.17 -7.86 -8.87
N ARG A 31 -9.50 -7.87 -8.92
CA ARG A 31 -10.37 -7.63 -7.76
C ARG A 31 -10.27 -8.77 -6.76
N HIS A 32 -10.05 -10.01 -7.22
CA HIS A 32 -9.74 -11.15 -6.35
C HIS A 32 -8.27 -11.14 -5.92
N SER A 33 -7.36 -10.92 -6.89
CA SER A 33 -5.91 -10.92 -6.69
C SER A 33 -5.46 -9.90 -5.65
N PHE A 34 -6.08 -8.72 -5.59
CA PHE A 34 -5.81 -7.73 -4.56
C PHE A 34 -6.01 -8.29 -3.15
N PHE A 35 -7.11 -9.00 -2.88
CA PHE A 35 -7.35 -9.57 -1.55
C PHE A 35 -6.39 -10.72 -1.23
N CYS A 36 -6.00 -11.52 -2.24
CA CYS A 36 -4.96 -12.54 -2.07
C CYS A 36 -3.61 -11.92 -1.70
N LEU A 37 -3.17 -10.89 -2.41
CA LEU A 37 -1.94 -10.16 -2.11
C LEU A 37 -2.02 -9.50 -0.73
N PHE A 38 -3.16 -8.87 -0.43
CA PHE A 38 -3.43 -8.28 0.88
C PHE A 38 -3.29 -9.32 2.00
N TYR A 39 -3.88 -10.50 1.83
CA TYR A 39 -3.75 -11.62 2.78
C TYR A 39 -2.29 -12.00 3.01
N THR A 40 -1.50 -12.18 1.96
CA THR A 40 -0.07 -12.47 2.10
C THR A 40 0.65 -11.39 2.90
N ILE A 41 0.38 -10.11 2.61
CA ILE A 41 1.01 -8.97 3.31
C ILE A 41 0.68 -8.97 4.81
N VAL A 42 -0.58 -9.17 5.17
CA VAL A 42 -0.99 -9.18 6.58
C VAL A 42 -0.57 -10.47 7.30
N TYR A 43 -0.50 -11.59 6.57
CA TYR A 43 -0.02 -12.85 7.09
C TYR A 43 1.49 -12.81 7.38
N ASP A 44 2.29 -12.21 6.50
CA ASP A 44 3.73 -12.01 6.72
C ASP A 44 4.01 -11.11 7.92
N TYR A 45 3.20 -10.06 8.11
CA TYR A 45 3.29 -9.20 9.30
C TYR A 45 2.98 -9.99 10.59
N TYR A 46 1.95 -10.83 10.57
CA TYR A 46 1.64 -11.75 11.67
C TYR A 46 2.78 -12.75 11.94
N LEU A 47 3.32 -13.39 10.90
CA LEU A 47 4.45 -14.31 11.02
C LEU A 47 5.70 -13.63 11.59
N GLY A 48 5.95 -12.37 11.22
CA GLY A 48 7.03 -11.59 11.80
C GLY A 48 6.87 -11.41 13.31
N HIS A 49 5.67 -11.05 13.74
CA HIS A 49 5.32 -10.94 15.15
C HIS A 49 5.44 -12.27 15.90
N ILE A 50 5.02 -13.39 15.30
CA ILE A 50 5.28 -14.73 15.86
C ILE A 50 6.78 -14.98 16.00
N SER A 51 7.56 -14.69 14.96
CA SER A 51 9.00 -14.96 14.92
C SER A 51 9.74 -14.19 16.02
N TYR A 52 9.36 -12.94 16.28
CA TYR A 52 9.88 -12.17 17.40
C TYR A 52 9.46 -12.77 18.76
N THR A 53 8.19 -13.16 18.91
CA THR A 53 7.71 -13.78 20.16
C THR A 53 8.44 -15.08 20.45
N LEU A 54 8.66 -15.91 19.43
CA LEU A 54 9.45 -17.13 19.51
C LEU A 54 10.90 -16.82 19.91
N SER A 55 11.53 -15.83 19.27
CA SER A 55 12.87 -15.36 19.62
C SER A 55 12.98 -14.97 21.10
N LYS A 56 11.97 -14.27 21.64
CA LYS A 56 11.90 -13.89 23.05
C LYS A 56 11.71 -15.10 23.98
N LEU A 57 10.87 -16.06 23.61
CA LEU A 57 10.70 -17.28 24.42
C LEU A 57 11.96 -18.14 24.41
N MET A 58 12.67 -18.22 23.28
CA MET A 58 13.96 -18.90 23.18
C MET A 58 15.04 -18.19 24.00
N SER A 59 15.09 -16.85 23.97
CA SER A 59 16.09 -16.09 24.74
C SER A 59 15.93 -16.24 26.25
N GLN A 60 14.72 -16.60 26.69
CA GLN A 60 14.31 -16.93 28.06
C GLN A 60 14.40 -18.42 28.40
N GLU A 61 14.94 -19.26 27.50
CA GLU A 61 15.04 -20.71 27.71
C GLU A 61 13.68 -21.39 27.97
N ARG A 62 12.60 -20.89 27.35
CA ARG A 62 11.26 -21.47 27.43
C ARG A 62 10.91 -22.37 26.25
N VAL A 63 11.72 -22.31 25.20
CA VAL A 63 11.60 -23.13 23.99
C VAL A 63 12.97 -23.72 23.70
N PHE A 64 13.02 -25.05 23.61
CA PHE A 64 14.23 -25.80 23.31
C PHE A 64 14.01 -26.59 22.01
N PHE A 65 15.09 -26.73 21.23
CA PHE A 65 15.12 -27.59 20.06
C PHE A 65 15.78 -28.91 20.43
N HIS A 66 15.41 -29.98 19.73
CA HIS A 66 15.96 -31.30 20.00
C HIS A 66 17.45 -31.34 19.63
N GLU A 67 18.22 -32.16 20.34
CA GLU A 67 19.66 -32.31 20.12
C GLU A 67 20.02 -32.76 18.69
N GLN A 68 19.07 -33.36 17.96
CA GLN A 68 19.24 -33.75 16.57
C GLN A 68 19.32 -32.55 15.61
N ASP A 69 18.90 -31.36 16.04
CA ASP A 69 18.91 -30.12 15.24
C ASP A 69 20.24 -29.33 15.36
N THR A 70 21.35 -29.98 15.75
CA THR A 70 22.67 -29.33 15.99
C THR A 70 23.14 -28.43 14.84
N GLY A 71 22.84 -28.80 13.58
CA GLY A 71 23.16 -28.02 12.39
C GLY A 71 22.46 -26.65 12.31
N PHE A 72 21.40 -26.45 13.10
CA PHE A 72 20.61 -25.21 13.10
C PHE A 72 20.94 -24.26 14.26
N SER A 73 21.84 -24.68 15.17
CA SER A 73 22.28 -23.92 16.36
C SER A 73 22.71 -22.49 16.05
N THR A 74 23.48 -22.28 14.97
CA THR A 74 23.91 -20.94 14.53
C THR A 74 22.74 -20.05 14.11
N HIS A 75 21.73 -20.60 13.43
CA HIS A 75 20.55 -19.86 13.02
C HIS A 75 19.68 -19.48 14.22
N PHE A 76 19.55 -20.37 15.21
CA PHE A 76 18.86 -20.07 16.47
C PHE A 76 19.55 -18.94 17.24
N SER A 77 20.87 -19.01 17.36
CA SER A 77 21.66 -17.94 17.99
C SER A 77 21.38 -16.59 17.33
N ARG A 78 21.39 -16.53 15.98
CA ARG A 78 21.02 -15.32 15.23
C ARG A 78 19.58 -14.87 15.47
N LEU A 79 18.62 -15.79 15.50
CA LEU A 79 17.22 -15.45 15.77
C LEU A 79 17.06 -14.82 17.15
N THR A 80 17.72 -15.35 18.19
CA THR A 80 17.67 -14.80 19.55
C THR A 80 18.30 -13.41 19.69
N GLN A 81 19.17 -13.00 18.76
CA GLN A 81 19.77 -11.66 18.78
C GLN A 81 18.71 -10.57 18.61
N ILE A 82 17.63 -10.83 17.86
CA ILE A 82 16.53 -9.88 17.68
C ILE A 82 15.90 -9.49 19.02
N ALA A 83 15.73 -10.46 19.94
CA ALA A 83 15.14 -10.21 21.26
C ALA A 83 16.16 -9.78 22.33
N ARG A 84 17.47 -9.84 22.05
CA ARG A 84 18.54 -9.54 23.01
C ARG A 84 19.24 -8.21 22.75
N ILE A 85 19.17 -7.69 21.53
CA ILE A 85 19.89 -6.49 21.10
C ILE A 85 18.85 -5.43 20.69
N GLU A 86 18.77 -4.34 21.45
CA GLU A 86 17.77 -3.27 21.27
C GLU A 86 17.74 -2.70 19.84
N ILE A 87 18.90 -2.44 19.22
CA ILE A 87 18.94 -1.92 17.85
C ILE A 87 18.39 -2.92 16.82
N MET A 88 18.54 -4.23 17.07
CA MET A 88 17.99 -5.28 16.21
C MET A 88 16.47 -5.37 16.38
N GLU A 89 15.98 -5.26 17.61
CA GLU A 89 14.55 -5.20 17.90
C GLU A 89 13.89 -4.01 17.19
N PHE A 90 14.47 -2.82 17.33
CA PHE A 90 13.99 -1.62 16.67
C PHE A 90 14.00 -1.76 15.14
N GLY A 91 15.11 -2.21 14.57
CA GLY A 91 15.24 -2.44 13.12
C GLY A 91 14.27 -3.50 12.59
N TYR A 92 13.99 -4.54 13.38
CA TYR A 92 13.06 -5.60 13.05
C TYR A 92 11.62 -5.08 12.94
N PHE A 93 11.12 -4.40 13.98
CA PHE A 93 9.78 -3.83 13.95
C PHE A 93 9.64 -2.69 12.94
N GLY A 94 10.69 -1.86 12.76
CA GLY A 94 10.73 -0.87 11.70
C GLY A 94 10.57 -1.49 10.31
N THR A 95 11.22 -2.64 10.08
CA THR A 95 11.10 -3.39 8.82
C THR A 95 9.71 -3.99 8.64
N LEU A 96 9.13 -4.62 9.67
CA LEU A 96 7.77 -5.15 9.61
C LEU A 96 6.74 -4.07 9.29
N ASN A 97 6.81 -2.94 10.01
CA ASN A 97 5.91 -1.80 9.82
C ASN A 97 6.06 -1.18 8.42
N ARG A 98 7.29 -1.02 7.94
CA ARG A 98 7.56 -0.55 6.58
C ARG A 98 6.99 -1.51 5.54
N ASN A 99 7.20 -2.81 5.68
CA ASN A 99 6.78 -3.80 4.69
C ASN A 99 5.24 -3.90 4.62
N VAL A 100 4.54 -3.90 5.76
CA VAL A 100 3.07 -4.02 5.74
C VAL A 100 2.39 -2.83 5.04
N ILE A 101 2.89 -1.61 5.26
CA ILE A 101 2.30 -0.41 4.64
C ILE A 101 2.73 -0.24 3.18
N LEU A 102 4.01 -0.45 2.87
CA LEU A 102 4.50 -0.27 1.49
C LEU A 102 3.98 -1.36 0.56
N ASN A 103 3.97 -2.62 0.98
CA ASN A 103 3.42 -3.69 0.16
C ASN A 103 1.91 -3.53 0.01
N GLY A 104 1.19 -3.12 1.07
CA GLY A 104 -0.23 -2.80 1.02
C GLY A 104 -0.54 -1.69 0.00
N TRP A 105 0.24 -0.61 0.03
CA TRP A 105 0.16 0.48 -0.95
C TRP A 105 0.45 0.00 -2.37
N THR A 106 1.52 -0.77 -2.58
CA THR A 106 1.88 -1.27 -3.90
C THR A 106 0.80 -2.18 -4.49
N ALA A 107 0.24 -3.10 -3.70
CA ALA A 107 -0.87 -3.94 -4.14
C ALA A 107 -2.09 -3.10 -4.52
N PHE A 108 -2.41 -2.07 -3.74
CA PHE A 108 -3.50 -1.12 -4.04
C PHE A 108 -3.23 -0.33 -5.33
N GLU A 109 -2.04 0.24 -5.48
CA GLU A 109 -1.65 1.08 -6.61
C GLU A 109 -1.67 0.33 -7.94
N LEU A 110 -1.11 -0.87 -7.96
CA LEU A 110 -1.11 -1.74 -9.14
C LEU A 110 -2.54 -2.15 -9.51
N SER A 111 -3.30 -2.63 -8.52
CA SER A 111 -4.68 -3.09 -8.75
C SER A 111 -5.58 -1.95 -9.25
N LEU A 112 -5.48 -0.76 -8.66
CA LEU A 112 -6.21 0.43 -9.12
C LEU A 112 -5.84 0.78 -10.57
N SER A 113 -4.56 0.67 -10.90
CA SER A 113 -4.07 0.98 -12.24
C SER A 113 -4.60 0.01 -13.29
N ASP A 114 -4.63 -1.29 -12.98
CA ASP A 114 -5.19 -2.31 -13.87
C ASP A 114 -6.70 -2.15 -14.07
N ILE A 115 -7.45 -1.85 -12.98
CA ILE A 115 -8.87 -1.51 -13.08
C ILE A 115 -9.07 -0.25 -13.93
N PHE A 116 -8.33 0.82 -13.65
CA PHE A 116 -8.44 2.07 -14.42
C PHE A 116 -8.17 1.84 -15.91
N ASN A 117 -7.14 1.06 -16.25
CA ASN A 117 -6.78 0.79 -17.62
C ASN A 117 -7.84 0.00 -18.39
N SER A 118 -8.57 -0.88 -17.69
CA SER A 118 -9.57 -1.77 -18.29
C SER A 118 -10.95 -1.13 -18.35
N VAL A 119 -11.29 -0.27 -17.39
CA VAL A 119 -12.64 0.29 -17.23
C VAL A 119 -12.76 1.70 -17.82
N CYS A 120 -11.68 2.47 -17.89
CA CYS A 120 -11.68 3.79 -18.54
C CYS A 120 -11.31 3.65 -20.02
N SER A 121 -12.11 4.27 -20.90
CA SER A 121 -11.81 4.33 -22.33
C SER A 121 -10.59 5.22 -22.62
N ASP A 122 -9.96 5.01 -23.77
CA ASP A 122 -8.80 5.81 -24.17
C ASP A 122 -9.16 7.29 -24.34
N SER A 123 -10.40 7.61 -24.73
CA SER A 123 -10.90 8.99 -24.72
C SER A 123 -10.81 9.65 -23.34
N VAL A 124 -11.23 8.93 -22.28
CA VAL A 124 -11.14 9.42 -20.89
C VAL A 124 -9.68 9.58 -20.47
N LYS A 125 -8.83 8.60 -20.79
CA LYS A 125 -7.39 8.65 -20.48
C LYS A 125 -6.72 9.84 -21.18
N ASN A 126 -6.97 10.04 -22.47
CA ASN A 126 -6.41 11.14 -23.26
C ASN A 126 -6.85 12.49 -22.72
N LYS A 127 -8.13 12.62 -22.34
CA LYS A 127 -8.63 13.84 -21.69
C LYS A 127 -7.88 14.15 -20.40
N LEU A 128 -7.65 13.16 -19.54
CA LEU A 128 -6.88 13.33 -18.31
C LEU A 128 -5.43 13.75 -18.58
N ILE A 129 -4.80 13.17 -19.60
CA ILE A 129 -3.42 13.51 -19.98
C ILE A 129 -3.34 14.96 -20.45
N ILE A 130 -4.26 15.39 -21.31
CA ILE A 130 -4.34 16.77 -21.79
C ILE A 130 -4.57 17.72 -20.61
N ASP A 131 -5.50 17.38 -19.71
CA ASP A 131 -5.83 18.18 -18.53
C ASP A 131 -4.63 18.34 -17.58
N LEU A 132 -3.83 17.29 -17.39
CA LEU A 132 -2.61 17.33 -16.58
C LEU A 132 -1.51 18.21 -17.22
N ASN A 133 -1.49 18.27 -18.55
CA ASN A 133 -0.43 18.95 -19.31
C ASN A 133 -0.89 20.28 -19.92
N GLN A 134 -1.96 20.90 -19.39
CA GLN A 134 -2.55 22.14 -19.93
C GLN A 134 -1.53 23.27 -20.14
N LYS A 135 -0.51 23.39 -19.28
CA LYS A 135 0.56 24.39 -19.45
C LYS A 135 1.38 24.14 -20.71
N ILE A 136 1.76 22.88 -20.97
CA ILE A 136 2.48 22.48 -22.18
C ILE A 136 1.60 22.69 -23.40
N ILE A 137 0.35 22.23 -23.34
CA ILE A 137 -0.63 22.42 -24.43
C ILE A 137 -0.81 23.91 -24.76
N LYS A 138 -0.92 24.77 -23.74
CA LYS A 138 -1.02 26.22 -23.93
C LYS A 138 0.25 26.81 -24.55
N ALA A 139 1.44 26.33 -24.15
CA ALA A 139 2.71 26.76 -24.73
C ALA A 139 2.86 26.35 -26.20
N THR A 140 2.18 25.28 -26.64
CA THR A 140 2.18 24.86 -28.05
C THR A 140 1.20 25.62 -28.94
N LYS A 141 0.48 26.63 -28.44
CA LYS A 141 -0.59 27.31 -29.20
C LYS A 141 -0.14 27.93 -30.52
N ASP A 142 1.10 28.37 -30.62
CA ASP A 142 1.61 29.06 -31.81
C ASP A 142 2.30 28.12 -32.80
N LEU A 143 2.40 26.81 -32.48
CA LEU A 143 2.96 25.81 -33.36
C LEU A 143 2.02 25.46 -34.53
N SER A 144 2.59 24.89 -35.59
CA SER A 144 1.82 24.34 -36.71
C SER A 144 0.87 23.21 -36.25
N PRO A 145 -0.22 22.92 -36.98
CA PRO A 145 -1.11 21.80 -36.65
C PRO A 145 -0.38 20.45 -36.55
N GLU A 146 0.55 20.17 -37.47
CA GLU A 146 1.39 18.98 -37.48
C GLU A 146 2.26 18.87 -36.20
N ASP A 147 2.94 19.94 -35.81
CA ASP A 147 3.80 19.94 -34.62
C ASP A 147 2.98 19.76 -33.33
N LYS A 148 1.80 20.40 -33.24
CA LYS A 148 0.86 20.21 -32.13
C LYS A 148 0.44 18.75 -32.01
N LYS A 149 0.13 18.10 -33.13
CA LYS A 149 -0.25 16.69 -33.17
C LYS A 149 0.87 15.79 -32.67
N ILE A 150 2.13 16.07 -33.04
CA ILE A 150 3.30 15.34 -32.55
C ILE A 150 3.42 15.47 -31.02
N VAL A 151 3.32 16.70 -30.48
CA VAL A 151 3.40 16.94 -29.03
C VAL A 151 2.27 16.21 -28.28
N ILE A 152 1.02 16.34 -28.73
CA ILE A 152 -0.12 15.66 -28.09
C ILE A 152 0.04 14.15 -28.14
N THR A 153 0.50 13.61 -29.26
CA THR A 153 0.75 12.17 -29.42
C THR A 153 1.86 11.70 -28.46
N SER A 154 2.94 12.47 -28.34
CA SER A 154 4.04 12.17 -27.42
C SER A 154 3.59 12.21 -25.96
N LEU A 155 2.81 13.22 -25.57
CA LEU A 155 2.22 13.30 -24.23
C LEU A 155 1.32 12.10 -23.96
N THR A 156 0.47 11.72 -24.93
CA THR A 156 -0.46 10.60 -24.76
C THR A 156 0.26 9.26 -24.57
N LYS A 157 1.39 9.07 -25.27
CA LYS A 157 2.20 7.83 -25.16
C LYS A 157 3.02 7.76 -23.87
N ASN A 158 3.49 8.89 -23.36
CA ASN A 158 4.49 8.92 -22.29
C ASN A 158 3.97 9.47 -20.95
N ALA A 159 2.76 10.04 -20.90
CA ALA A 159 2.28 10.68 -19.69
C ALA A 159 1.86 9.67 -18.62
N PHE A 160 2.38 9.90 -17.42
CA PHE A 160 1.93 9.22 -16.21
C PHE A 160 0.65 9.87 -15.68
N ILE A 161 -0.40 9.07 -15.44
CA ILE A 161 -1.62 9.52 -14.76
C ILE A 161 -1.48 9.20 -13.26
N PRO A 162 -1.45 10.21 -12.37
CA PRO A 162 -1.32 9.98 -10.93
C PRO A 162 -2.44 9.12 -10.36
N LEU A 163 -2.12 8.34 -9.31
CA LEU A 163 -3.06 7.41 -8.68
C LEU A 163 -4.36 8.08 -8.25
N GLN A 164 -4.28 9.27 -7.67
CA GLN A 164 -5.46 10.02 -7.23
C GLN A 164 -6.35 10.39 -8.41
N ARG A 165 -5.81 10.65 -9.60
CA ARG A 165 -6.62 10.92 -10.81
C ARG A 165 -7.29 9.65 -11.32
N LYS A 166 -6.61 8.50 -11.25
CA LYS A 166 -7.20 7.19 -11.57
C LYS A 166 -8.37 6.88 -10.64
N PHE A 167 -8.15 6.97 -9.33
CA PHE A 167 -9.18 6.77 -8.30
C PHE A 167 -10.40 7.66 -8.54
N ARG A 168 -10.18 8.97 -8.71
CA ARG A 168 -11.25 9.95 -9.00
C ARG A 168 -12.05 9.65 -10.26
N SER A 169 -11.45 9.00 -11.25
CA SER A 169 -12.13 8.67 -12.50
C SER A 169 -13.00 7.42 -12.36
N LEU A 170 -12.56 6.47 -11.53
CA LEU A 170 -13.30 5.25 -11.24
C LEU A 170 -14.51 5.51 -10.33
N VAL A 171 -14.34 6.24 -9.23
CA VAL A 171 -15.43 6.53 -8.27
C VAL A 171 -16.54 7.44 -8.82
N LYS A 172 -16.36 8.02 -10.02
CA LYS A 172 -17.39 8.81 -10.70
C LYS A 172 -18.32 7.96 -11.57
N LYS A 173 -18.04 6.65 -11.71
CA LYS A 173 -18.84 5.76 -12.56
C LYS A 173 -20.16 5.35 -11.91
N ASP A 174 -20.20 5.26 -10.58
CA ASP A 174 -21.40 4.90 -9.82
C ASP A 174 -21.36 5.47 -8.38
N ILE A 175 -22.27 5.05 -7.52
CA ILE A 175 -22.38 5.47 -6.12
C ILE A 175 -21.23 4.88 -5.29
N TYR A 176 -20.30 5.75 -4.90
CA TYR A 176 -19.25 5.43 -3.94
C TYR A 176 -19.79 5.44 -2.51
N GLN A 177 -19.68 4.30 -1.80
CA GLN A 177 -20.36 4.06 -0.51
C GLN A 177 -19.63 4.62 0.72
N ARG A 178 -18.51 5.33 0.53
CA ARG A 178 -17.68 5.89 1.60
C ARG A 178 -17.51 7.41 1.44
N ASP A 179 -16.93 8.06 2.44
CA ASP A 179 -16.53 9.46 2.31
C ASP A 179 -15.36 9.61 1.34
N TYR A 180 -15.69 9.96 0.10
CA TYR A 180 -14.74 10.23 -0.97
C TYR A 180 -13.68 11.28 -0.59
N LYS A 181 -14.03 12.33 0.14
CA LYS A 181 -13.07 13.39 0.50
C LYS A 181 -12.05 12.86 1.51
N LYS A 182 -12.51 12.10 2.50
CA LYS A 182 -11.64 11.44 3.48
C LYS A 182 -10.69 10.46 2.80
N ASP A 183 -11.21 9.59 1.93
CA ASP A 183 -10.42 8.58 1.25
C ASP A 183 -9.37 9.21 0.30
N VAL A 184 -9.74 10.27 -0.44
CA VAL A 184 -8.76 11.02 -1.26
C VAL A 184 -7.67 11.67 -0.41
N LYS A 185 -8.01 12.21 0.77
CA LYS A 185 -7.03 12.80 1.70
C LYS A 185 -6.07 11.73 2.21
N PHE A 186 -6.59 10.56 2.58
CA PHE A 186 -5.80 9.41 3.03
C PHE A 186 -4.85 8.90 1.94
N LEU A 187 -5.34 8.68 0.71
CA LEU A 187 -4.50 8.25 -0.42
C LEU A 187 -3.44 9.29 -0.79
N SER A 188 -3.73 10.59 -0.61
CA SER A 188 -2.73 11.64 -0.79
C SER A 188 -1.65 11.57 0.28
N PHE A 189 -2.05 11.38 1.55
CA PHE A 189 -1.13 11.18 2.66
C PHE A 189 -0.22 9.97 2.41
N LEU A 190 -0.77 8.80 2.09
CA LEU A 190 0.03 7.60 1.87
C LEU A 190 0.98 7.72 0.70
N ASN A 191 0.58 8.38 -0.39
CA ASN A 191 1.49 8.67 -1.50
C ASN A 191 2.66 9.56 -1.06
N THR A 192 2.39 10.59 -0.26
CA THR A 192 3.45 11.43 0.33
C THR A 192 4.36 10.63 1.25
N TYR A 193 3.79 9.86 2.17
CA TYR A 193 4.51 8.99 3.10
C TYR A 193 5.43 8.00 2.37
N ARG A 194 4.88 7.26 1.40
CA ARG A 194 5.61 6.29 0.57
C ARG A 194 6.77 6.94 -0.17
N ASN A 195 6.58 8.14 -0.71
CA ASN A 195 7.63 8.84 -1.44
C ASN A 195 8.75 9.31 -0.50
N SER A 196 8.41 9.88 0.66
CA SER A 196 9.42 10.22 1.68
C SER A 196 10.21 8.99 2.13
N MET A 197 9.54 7.87 2.40
CA MET A 197 10.16 6.64 2.88
C MET A 197 11.06 5.95 1.85
N LEU A 198 10.68 5.96 0.57
CA LEU A 198 11.39 5.21 -0.48
C LEU A 198 12.41 6.02 -1.28
N HIS A 199 12.12 7.29 -1.52
CA HIS A 199 12.94 8.10 -2.44
C HIS A 199 13.88 9.07 -1.72
N SER A 200 13.67 9.29 -0.43
CA SER A 200 14.35 10.35 0.32
C SER A 200 14.78 9.93 1.72
N ASN A 201 14.84 8.62 1.99
CA ASN A 201 15.25 8.05 3.29
C ASN A 201 14.55 8.72 4.49
N GLY A 202 13.26 9.04 4.34
CA GLY A 202 12.44 9.69 5.36
C GLY A 202 12.41 11.22 5.30
N ILE A 203 13.25 11.87 4.48
CA ILE A 203 13.23 13.33 4.28
C ILE A 203 12.04 13.71 3.38
N TYR A 204 11.31 14.75 3.76
CA TYR A 204 10.24 15.31 2.94
C TYR A 204 10.72 16.52 2.14
N TYR A 205 10.34 16.59 0.87
CA TYR A 205 10.57 17.75 0.01
C TYR A 205 9.22 18.23 -0.52
N GLY A 206 8.78 19.44 -0.12
CA GLY A 206 7.52 20.01 -0.57
C GLY A 206 6.91 21.04 0.38
N ASN A 207 5.66 21.42 0.09
CA ASN A 207 4.93 22.36 0.93
C ASN A 207 4.34 21.59 2.12
N GLY A 208 4.84 21.90 3.32
CA GLY A 208 4.56 21.14 4.55
C GLY A 208 3.12 20.63 4.70
N PHE A 209 2.98 19.41 5.22
CA PHE A 209 1.73 18.67 5.24
C PHE A 209 1.53 18.00 6.60
N LYS A 210 0.30 18.03 7.12
CA LYS A 210 -0.07 17.34 8.35
C LYS A 210 -1.24 16.41 8.10
N TYR A 211 -1.16 15.21 8.63
CA TYR A 211 -2.22 14.21 8.55
C TYR A 211 -2.38 13.51 9.90
N GLU A 212 -3.62 13.25 10.27
CA GLU A 212 -3.96 12.55 11.50
C GLU A 212 -4.75 11.29 11.12
N PHE A 213 -4.30 10.16 11.63
CA PHE A 213 -4.94 8.86 11.46
C PHE A 213 -5.12 8.23 12.83
N ASN A 214 -6.38 8.06 13.24
CA ASN A 214 -6.73 7.79 14.63
C ASN A 214 -6.06 8.84 15.53
N ASP A 215 -5.34 8.42 16.57
CA ASP A 215 -4.66 9.33 17.49
C ASP A 215 -3.19 9.63 17.10
N VAL A 216 -2.72 9.15 15.94
CA VAL A 216 -1.34 9.35 15.47
C VAL A 216 -1.28 10.50 14.46
N LYS A 217 -0.35 11.43 14.70
CA LYS A 217 -0.15 12.60 13.84
C LYS A 217 1.16 12.49 13.07
N PHE A 218 1.05 12.68 11.77
CA PHE A 218 2.15 12.67 10.81
C PHE A 218 2.40 14.09 10.33
N GLU A 219 3.62 14.58 10.55
CA GLU A 219 4.05 15.91 10.14
C GLU A 219 5.18 15.82 9.12
N PHE A 220 4.97 16.46 7.98
CA PHE A 220 5.91 16.56 6.87
C PHE A 220 6.33 18.02 6.78
N ILE A 221 7.59 18.31 7.13
CA ILE A 221 8.18 19.65 7.08
C ILE A 221 9.24 19.62 6.00
N ASP A 222 9.30 20.67 5.17
CA ASP A 222 10.23 20.72 4.04
C ASP A 222 11.67 20.54 4.51
N GLN A 223 12.41 19.67 3.83
CA GLN A 223 13.80 19.31 4.08
C GLN A 223 14.06 18.68 5.46
N GLU A 224 13.01 18.24 6.16
CA GLU A 224 13.13 17.53 7.42
C GLU A 224 12.71 16.06 7.29
N MET A 225 13.22 15.24 8.20
CA MET A 225 12.70 13.89 8.39
C MET A 225 11.24 13.97 8.85
N PHE A 226 10.35 13.20 8.23
CA PHE A 226 8.95 13.18 8.64
C PHE A 226 8.85 12.79 10.13
N ARG A 227 7.90 13.39 10.83
CA ARG A 227 7.71 13.18 12.26
C ARG A 227 6.40 12.44 12.48
N GLU A 228 6.48 11.39 13.29
CA GLU A 228 5.32 10.71 13.85
C GLU A 228 5.21 11.11 15.32
N THR A 229 4.05 11.61 15.73
CA THR A 229 3.78 11.97 17.12
C THR A 229 2.60 11.16 17.64
N ASN A 230 2.70 10.78 18.91
CA ASN A 230 1.96 9.68 19.56
C ASN A 230 2.37 8.31 19.03
N HIS A 231 2.29 7.29 19.89
CA HIS A 231 2.68 5.92 19.55
C HIS A 231 1.47 5.00 19.59
N TYR A 232 1.17 4.37 18.46
CA TYR A 232 0.19 3.30 18.37
C TYR A 232 0.83 2.12 17.60
N PRO A 233 1.05 0.96 18.25
CA PRO A 233 1.82 -0.15 17.67
C PRO A 233 1.31 -0.69 16.33
N TYR A 234 0.00 -0.56 16.08
CA TYR A 234 -0.65 -1.12 14.88
C TYR A 234 -1.03 -0.06 13.85
N ILE A 235 -0.44 1.14 13.93
CA ILE A 235 -0.82 2.24 13.03
C ILE A 235 -0.67 1.87 11.55
N TYR A 236 0.46 1.24 11.19
CA TYR A 236 0.76 0.83 9.82
C TYR A 236 -0.13 -0.34 9.35
N TRP A 237 -0.47 -1.24 10.27
CA TRP A 237 -1.43 -2.31 10.02
C TRP A 237 -2.82 -1.74 9.73
N ASP A 238 -3.31 -0.82 10.57
CA ASP A 238 -4.64 -0.21 10.42
C ASP A 238 -4.73 0.64 9.14
N MET A 239 -3.67 1.36 8.79
CA MET A 239 -3.59 2.05 7.49
C MET A 239 -3.67 1.07 6.31
N THR A 240 -3.01 -0.07 6.40
CA THR A 240 -3.13 -1.13 5.38
C THR A 240 -4.58 -1.66 5.31
N PHE A 241 -5.26 -1.87 6.43
CA PHE A 241 -6.68 -2.24 6.43
C PHE A 241 -7.61 -1.13 5.89
N GLU A 242 -7.26 0.14 6.06
CA GLU A 242 -7.99 1.24 5.43
C GLU A 242 -7.86 1.20 3.90
N LEU A 243 -6.68 0.86 3.35
CA LEU A 243 -6.50 0.62 1.91
C LEU A 243 -7.42 -0.50 1.40
N LYS A 244 -7.54 -1.62 2.13
CA LYS A 244 -8.48 -2.70 1.78
C LYS A 244 -9.92 -2.19 1.76
N SER A 245 -10.29 -1.38 2.75
CA SER A 245 -11.65 -0.84 2.88
C SER A 245 -12.00 0.12 1.74
N ILE A 246 -11.05 0.96 1.34
CA ILE A 246 -11.17 1.84 0.15
C ILE A 246 -11.27 1.00 -1.12
N PHE A 247 -10.44 -0.03 -1.28
CA PHE A 247 -10.48 -0.90 -2.45
C PHE A 247 -11.81 -1.63 -2.57
N LYS A 248 -12.36 -2.14 -1.46
CA LYS A 248 -13.67 -2.80 -1.42
C LYS A 248 -14.79 -1.87 -1.87
N ALA A 249 -14.80 -0.62 -1.40
CA ALA A 249 -15.79 0.38 -1.81
C ALA A 249 -15.62 0.85 -3.26
N LEU A 250 -14.37 0.86 -3.75
CA LEU A 250 -14.07 1.14 -5.14
C LEU A 250 -14.64 0.06 -6.06
N ILE A 251 -14.34 -1.22 -5.80
CA ILE A 251 -14.77 -2.31 -6.70
C ILE A 251 -16.29 -2.47 -6.69
N SER A 252 -16.98 -2.13 -5.60
CA SER A 252 -18.44 -2.10 -5.56
C SER A 252 -19.05 -0.94 -6.36
N CYS A 253 -18.29 0.12 -6.60
CA CYS A 253 -18.70 1.30 -7.37
C CYS A 253 -18.33 1.17 -8.87
N VAL A 254 -17.48 0.22 -9.23
CA VAL A 254 -17.08 -0.02 -10.61
C VAL A 254 -17.98 -1.11 -11.19
N ASN A 255 -19.03 -0.70 -11.90
CA ASN A 255 -19.90 -1.61 -12.63
C ASN A 255 -19.18 -2.12 -13.91
N TYR A 256 -18.42 -3.20 -13.76
CA TYR A 256 -17.67 -3.84 -14.84
C TYR A 256 -17.70 -5.36 -14.65
N ASP A 257 -18.40 -6.06 -15.54
CA ASP A 257 -18.60 -7.51 -15.42
C ASP A 257 -17.46 -8.34 -16.03
N GLY A 258 -16.61 -7.73 -16.86
CA GLY A 258 -15.51 -8.43 -17.52
C GLY A 258 -14.39 -8.83 -16.56
N LEU A 259 -13.61 -9.84 -16.96
CA LEU A 259 -12.35 -10.20 -16.31
C LEU A 259 -11.34 -9.06 -16.48
N ILE A 260 -10.74 -8.61 -15.38
CA ILE A 260 -9.61 -7.69 -15.41
C ILE A 260 -8.37 -8.45 -14.96
N GLU A 261 -7.54 -8.89 -15.91
CA GLU A 261 -6.32 -9.63 -15.58
C GLU A 261 -5.34 -8.78 -14.76
N TYR A 262 -4.77 -9.38 -13.71
CA TYR A 262 -3.66 -8.79 -12.99
C TYR A 262 -2.39 -8.89 -13.84
N LYS A 263 -1.88 -7.75 -14.32
CA LYS A 263 -0.78 -7.73 -15.32
C LYS A 263 0.58 -8.05 -14.72
N SER A 264 0.70 -7.97 -13.41
CA SER A 264 1.91 -8.25 -12.65
C SER A 264 1.97 -9.74 -12.30
N LYS A 265 2.66 -10.54 -13.10
CA LYS A 265 3.18 -11.83 -12.60
C LYS A 265 4.35 -11.51 -11.67
N LEU A 266 4.11 -11.55 -10.35
CA LEU A 266 5.19 -11.59 -9.36
C LEU A 266 5.86 -12.96 -9.41
#